data_AF-A0A7U8GT30-F1
#
_entry.id   AF-A0A7U8GT30-F1
#
_cell.length_a   1.000
_cell.length_b   1.000
_cell.length_c   1.000
_cell.angle_alpha   90.00
_cell.angle_beta   90.00
_cell.angle_gamma   90.00
#
_symmetry.space_group_name_H-M   'P 1'
#
loop_
_entity.id
_entity.type
_entity.pdbx_description
1 polymer ?
#
loop_
_entity_poly.entity_id
_entity_poly.type
_entity_poly.pdbx_seq_one_letter_code
_entity_poly.pdbx_strand_id
1 'polypeptide(L)'
;MKVATYVLAVKHGEEGQMELASKGKRNFDMPVCFTPEYASHLFHFSESRVCCDEGDSVYLLKGEVDISKISTEEDFPEAFKMLLKEEENLQEWTVLRQKSAECVNSKAYKQRVREDLERTHRLLQINRVLM
;
A
#
# COMPACT_ATOMS: atom_id res chain seq x y z
N MET A 1 -4.09 22.93 -2.33
CA MET A 1 -3.19 22.40 -1.30
C MET A 1 -2.76 21.02 -1.75
N LYS A 2 -1.46 20.81 -1.95
CA LYS A 2 -0.93 19.51 -2.39
C LYS A 2 -0.46 18.69 -1.20
N VAL A 3 -0.80 17.41 -1.18
CA VAL A 3 -0.42 16.47 -0.11
C VAL A 3 0.35 15.30 -0.72
N ALA A 4 1.52 15.03 -0.16
CA ALA A 4 2.29 13.84 -0.50
C ALA A 4 1.50 12.58 -0.13
N THR A 5 1.25 11.74 -1.12
CA THR A 5 0.39 10.57 -1.01
C THR A 5 1.13 9.33 -1.49
N TYR A 6 0.99 8.25 -0.76
CA TYR A 6 1.59 6.96 -1.05
C TYR A 6 0.48 5.95 -1.32
N VAL A 7 0.55 5.26 -2.46
CA VAL A 7 -0.48 4.30 -2.87
C VAL A 7 0.13 2.98 -3.27
N LEU A 8 -0.59 1.89 -3.02
CA LEU A 8 -0.30 0.61 -3.66
C LEU A 8 -1.03 0.54 -4.99
N ALA A 9 -0.29 0.15 -6.03
CA ALA A 9 -0.84 -0.15 -7.34
C ALA A 9 -0.52 -1.59 -7.72
N VAL A 10 -1.37 -2.19 -8.54
CA VAL A 10 -1.19 -3.53 -9.09
C VAL A 10 -1.16 -3.43 -10.60
N LYS A 11 -0.29 -4.22 -11.20
CA LYS A 11 -0.26 -4.46 -12.64
C LYS A 11 -0.44 -5.96 -12.88
N HIS A 12 -1.52 -6.30 -13.58
CA HIS A 12 -1.86 -7.68 -13.91
C HIS A 12 -1.10 -8.14 -15.16
N GLY A 13 -0.16 -9.09 -14.99
CA GLY A 13 0.71 -9.56 -16.06
C GLY A 13 1.70 -8.52 -16.61
N GLU A 14 2.46 -8.89 -17.66
CA GLU A 14 3.51 -8.03 -18.23
C GLU A 14 2.96 -6.86 -19.06
N GLU A 15 1.80 -7.03 -19.69
CA GLU A 15 1.16 -6.03 -20.56
C GLU A 15 0.05 -5.22 -19.87
N GLY A 16 -0.29 -5.53 -18.62
CA GLY A 16 -1.35 -4.84 -17.89
C GLY A 16 -1.09 -3.35 -17.69
N GLN A 17 -2.15 -2.58 -17.56
CA GLN A 17 -2.05 -1.22 -17.04
C GLN A 17 -1.86 -1.25 -15.52
N MET A 18 -1.17 -0.23 -15.01
CA MET A 18 -1.01 -0.05 -13.58
C MET A 18 -2.27 0.60 -13.04
N GLU A 19 -2.94 -0.09 -12.12
CA GLU A 19 -4.19 0.37 -11.53
C GLU A 19 -4.03 0.51 -10.02
N LEU A 20 -4.82 1.40 -9.41
CA LEU A 20 -4.86 1.49 -7.95
C LEU A 20 -5.29 0.13 -7.38
N ALA A 21 -4.51 -0.39 -6.42
CA ALA A 21 -4.77 -1.71 -5.90
C ALA A 21 -6.14 -1.77 -5.23
N SER A 22 -6.97 -2.71 -5.69
CA SER A 22 -8.30 -2.91 -5.12
C SER A 22 -8.22 -3.47 -3.70
N LYS A 23 -9.18 -3.09 -2.85
CA LYS A 23 -9.30 -3.65 -1.50
C LYS A 23 -9.39 -5.18 -1.55
N GLY A 24 -8.64 -5.85 -0.69
CA GLY A 24 -8.74 -7.30 -0.49
C GLY A 24 -10.11 -7.73 0.04
N LYS A 25 -10.28 -9.03 0.33
CA LYS A 25 -11.51 -9.58 0.94
C LYS A 25 -11.85 -9.00 2.33
N ARG A 26 -10.92 -8.26 2.96
CA ARG A 26 -11.16 -7.57 4.22
C ARG A 26 -11.58 -6.14 3.92
N ASN A 27 -12.62 -5.65 4.60
CA ASN A 27 -13.21 -4.30 4.46
C ASN A 27 -12.27 -3.16 4.90
N PHE A 28 -10.97 -3.27 4.69
CA PHE A 28 -10.06 -2.16 4.92
C PHE A 28 -10.17 -1.17 3.77
N ASP A 29 -10.14 0.11 4.13
CA ASP A 29 -10.10 1.22 3.18
C ASP A 29 -8.92 1.10 2.20
N MET A 30 -9.01 1.86 1.11
CA MET A 30 -8.03 1.89 0.02
C MET A 30 -6.58 1.85 0.54
N PRO A 31 -5.65 1.21 -0.19
CA PRO A 31 -4.26 1.06 0.24
C PRO A 31 -3.47 2.36 0.02
N VAL A 32 -3.93 3.42 0.67
CA VAL A 32 -3.40 4.77 0.64
C VAL A 32 -2.88 5.13 2.01
N CYS A 33 -1.79 5.85 2.03
CA CYS A 33 -1.16 6.32 3.26
C CYS A 33 -0.44 7.64 3.01
N PHE A 34 -0.16 8.34 4.10
CA PHE A 34 0.44 9.67 4.07
C PHE A 34 1.82 9.69 4.77
N THR A 35 2.27 8.54 5.27
CA THR A 35 3.55 8.38 5.96
C THR A 35 4.41 7.29 5.28
N PRO A 36 5.72 7.55 5.05
CA PRO A 36 6.60 6.60 4.37
C PRO A 36 6.74 5.25 5.08
N GLU A 37 6.78 5.24 6.41
CA GLU A 37 7.01 4.03 7.21
C GLU A 37 5.81 3.09 7.11
N TYR A 38 4.60 3.64 7.21
CA TYR A 38 3.37 2.87 7.05
C TYR A 38 3.21 2.37 5.61
N ALA A 39 3.57 3.20 4.63
CA ALA A 39 3.59 2.81 3.22
C ALA A 39 4.49 1.60 2.95
N SER A 40 5.70 1.62 3.51
CA SER A 40 6.64 0.50 3.42
C SER A 40 6.06 -0.76 4.06
N HIS A 41 5.47 -0.65 5.24
CA HIS A 41 4.84 -1.78 5.91
C HIS A 41 3.67 -2.35 5.09
N LEU A 42 2.78 -1.50 4.58
CA LEU A 42 1.68 -1.89 3.70
C LEU A 42 2.17 -2.63 2.46
N PHE A 43 3.24 -2.13 1.83
CA PHE A 43 3.85 -2.76 0.67
C PHE A 43 4.42 -4.15 0.98
N HIS A 44 5.09 -4.34 2.12
CA HIS A 44 5.66 -5.65 2.47
C HIS A 44 4.60 -6.74 2.63
N PHE A 45 3.42 -6.39 3.15
CA PHE A 45 2.32 -7.32 3.43
C PHE A 45 1.09 -7.10 2.54
N SER A 46 1.30 -6.50 1.37
CA SER A 46 0.24 -6.10 0.44
C SER A 46 -0.70 -7.25 0.09
N GLU A 47 -0.18 -8.46 -0.06
CA GLU A 47 -0.91 -9.66 -0.51
C GLU A 47 -2.01 -10.10 0.48
N SER A 48 -1.96 -9.62 1.72
CA SER A 48 -3.03 -9.82 2.71
C SER A 48 -4.08 -8.71 2.75
N ARG A 49 -3.83 -7.60 2.05
CA ARG A 49 -4.58 -6.34 2.15
C ARG A 49 -5.19 -5.87 0.83
N VAL A 50 -4.58 -6.22 -0.30
CA VAL A 50 -5.07 -5.87 -1.63
C VAL A 50 -5.43 -7.13 -2.43
N CYS A 51 -6.32 -6.97 -3.41
CA CYS A 51 -6.59 -8.02 -4.38
C CYS A 51 -5.45 -8.03 -5.42
N CYS A 52 -4.70 -9.12 -5.44
CA CYS A 52 -3.70 -9.44 -6.46
C CYS A 52 -3.57 -10.96 -6.57
N ASP A 53 -3.28 -11.44 -7.77
CA ASP A 53 -3.02 -12.85 -8.05
C ASP A 53 -1.50 -13.13 -8.02
N GLU A 54 -1.15 -14.40 -7.85
CA GLU A 54 0.26 -14.82 -7.88
C GLU A 54 0.88 -14.48 -9.25
N GLY A 55 2.01 -13.78 -9.23
CA GLY A 55 2.68 -13.32 -10.45
C GLY A 55 2.36 -11.88 -10.86
N ASP A 56 1.32 -11.26 -10.30
CA ASP A 56 1.07 -9.83 -10.51
C ASP A 56 2.25 -8.98 -10.02
N SER A 57 2.41 -7.78 -10.54
CA SER A 57 3.38 -6.83 -10.01
C SER A 57 2.71 -5.83 -9.07
N VAL A 58 3.16 -5.77 -7.83
CA VAL A 58 2.73 -4.78 -6.84
C VAL A 58 3.75 -3.64 -6.80
N TYR A 59 3.26 -2.41 -6.85
CA TYR A 59 4.05 -1.19 -6.81
C TYR A 59 3.67 -0.36 -5.59
N LEU A 60 4.68 0.24 -4.97
CA LEU A 60 4.50 1.35 -4.05
C LEU A 60 4.83 2.64 -4.79
N LEU A 61 3.83 3.49 -4.97
CA LEU A 61 3.96 4.76 -5.67
C LEU A 61 3.92 5.93 -4.69
N LYS A 62 4.55 7.03 -5.08
CA LYS A 62 4.46 8.33 -4.41
C LYS A 62 4.08 9.40 -5.41
N GLY A 63 3.09 10.20 -5.05
CA GLY A 63 2.63 11.35 -5.82
C GLY A 63 2.21 12.50 -4.92
N GLU A 64 1.75 13.58 -5.54
CA GLU A 64 1.17 14.73 -4.86
C GLU A 64 -0.25 14.93 -5.36
N VAL A 65 -1.21 14.94 -4.43
CA VAL A 65 -2.64 15.09 -4.76
C VAL A 65 -3.10 16.47 -4.33
N ASP A 66 -3.74 17.21 -5.23
CA ASP A 66 -4.33 18.51 -4.89
C ASP A 66 -5.73 18.34 -4.30
N ILE A 67 -5.84 18.58 -2.99
CA ILE A 67 -7.07 18.41 -2.22
C ILE A 67 -7.88 19.70 -2.06
N SER A 68 -7.53 20.77 -2.79
CA SER A 68 -8.26 22.06 -2.71
C SER A 68 -9.76 21.92 -2.99
N LYS A 69 -10.14 20.98 -3.87
CA LYS A 69 -11.53 20.78 -4.29
C LYS A 69 -12.37 20.08 -3.23
N ILE A 70 -11.75 19.37 -2.29
CA ILE A 70 -12.44 18.53 -1.31
C ILE A 70 -12.25 19.06 0.13
N SER A 71 -11.50 20.14 0.34
CA SER A 71 -11.14 20.63 1.69
C SER A 71 -12.31 21.07 2.56
N THR A 72 -13.49 21.25 1.98
CA THR A 72 -14.71 21.66 2.68
C THR A 72 -15.76 20.55 2.75
N GLU A 73 -15.46 19.36 2.23
CA GLU A 73 -16.37 18.21 2.24
C GLU A 73 -16.50 17.64 3.65
N GLU A 74 -17.73 17.28 4.03
CA GLU A 74 -18.04 16.71 5.35
C GLU A 74 -17.41 15.31 5.53
N ASP A 75 -17.44 14.49 4.47
CA ASP A 75 -16.75 13.20 4.38
C ASP A 75 -15.47 13.33 3.55
N PHE A 76 -14.50 14.06 4.11
CA PHE A 76 -13.20 14.29 3.48
C PHE A 76 -12.47 12.98 3.07
N PRO A 77 -12.47 11.91 3.89
CA PRO A 77 -11.88 10.63 3.48
C PRO A 77 -12.51 10.02 2.22
N GLU A 78 -13.84 10.00 2.11
CA GLU A 78 -14.50 9.43 0.93
C GLU A 78 -14.31 10.32 -0.30
N ALA A 79 -14.37 11.64 -0.14
CA ALA A 79 -14.08 12.59 -1.22
C ALA A 79 -12.65 12.42 -1.76
N PHE A 80 -11.67 12.18 -0.88
CA PHE A 80 -10.30 11.91 -1.28
C PHE A 80 -10.15 10.57 -2.03
N LYS A 81 -10.90 9.54 -1.63
CA LYS A 81 -10.92 8.25 -2.36
C LYS A 81 -11.46 8.41 -3.78
N MET A 82 -12.52 9.20 -3.95
CA MET A 82 -13.08 9.48 -5.27
C MET A 82 -12.10 10.25 -6.14
N LEU A 83 -11.49 11.31 -5.58
CA LEU A 83 -10.46 12.09 -6.27
C LEU A 83 -9.30 11.21 -6.78
N LEU A 84 -8.82 10.27 -5.95
CA LEU A 84 -7.76 9.35 -6.34
C LEU A 84 -8.17 8.32 -7.41
N LYS A 85 -9.45 7.92 -7.46
CA LYS A 85 -9.95 7.03 -8.52
C LYS A 85 -10.11 7.75 -9.85
N GLU A 86 -10.40 9.05 -9.81
CA GLU A 86 -10.48 9.92 -10.98
C GLU A 86 -9.09 10.32 -11.52
N GLU A 87 -8.03 10.08 -10.75
CA GLU A 87 -6.66 10.34 -11.16
C GLU A 87 -6.18 9.28 -12.17
N GLU A 88 -6.35 9.56 -13.47
CA GLU A 88 -6.07 8.61 -14.56
C GLU A 88 -4.57 8.30 -14.76
N ASN A 89 -3.65 9.10 -14.18
CA ASN A 89 -2.22 9.07 -14.49
C ASN A 89 -1.33 8.54 -13.34
N LEU A 90 -1.67 7.39 -12.75
CA LEU A 90 -0.76 6.69 -11.82
C LEU A 90 0.61 6.36 -12.43
N GLN A 91 0.71 6.28 -13.77
CA GLN A 91 1.96 6.03 -14.50
C GLN A 91 3.00 7.16 -14.32
N GLU A 92 2.56 8.38 -14.01
CA GLU A 92 3.44 9.53 -13.80
C GLU A 92 3.94 9.61 -12.35
N TRP A 93 3.41 8.77 -11.47
CA TRP A 93 3.81 8.74 -10.07
C TRP A 93 5.17 8.08 -9.90
N THR A 94 5.91 8.53 -8.89
CA THR A 94 7.24 7.98 -8.62
C THR A 94 7.12 6.57 -8.05
N VAL A 95 7.66 5.58 -8.75
CA VAL A 95 7.80 4.22 -8.24
C VAL A 95 8.88 4.19 -7.16
N LEU A 96 8.48 3.93 -5.91
CA LEU A 96 9.42 3.79 -4.80
C LEU A 96 9.93 2.36 -4.66
N ARG A 97 9.03 1.38 -4.85
CA ARG A 97 9.33 -0.06 -4.72
C ARG A 97 8.42 -0.88 -5.63
N GLN A 98 8.91 -2.05 -6.02
CA GLN A 98 8.18 -3.04 -6.81
C GLN A 98 8.50 -4.44 -6.30
N LYS A 99 7.52 -5.34 -6.33
CA LYS A 99 7.69 -6.77 -6.10
C LYS A 99 6.68 -7.57 -6.92
N SER A 100 6.97 -8.84 -7.14
CA SER A 100 5.95 -9.77 -7.61
C SER A 100 5.04 -10.17 -6.43
N ALA A 101 3.74 -10.22 -6.69
CA ALA A 101 2.73 -10.70 -5.75
C ALA A 101 2.93 -12.19 -5.53
N GLU A 102 3.06 -12.57 -4.27
CA GLU A 102 3.14 -13.96 -3.86
C GLU A 102 1.82 -14.43 -3.27
N CYS A 103 1.48 -15.69 -3.48
CA CYS A 103 0.35 -16.29 -2.78
C CYS A 103 0.56 -16.20 -1.25
N VAL A 104 -0.46 -15.80 -0.50
CA VAL A 104 -0.41 -15.73 0.99
C VAL A 104 -0.13 -17.08 1.65
N ASN A 105 -0.35 -18.18 0.94
CA ASN A 105 -0.04 -19.53 1.41
C ASN A 105 1.39 -19.99 1.06
N SER A 106 2.12 -19.21 0.25
CA SER A 106 3.47 -19.53 -0.21
C SER A 106 4.47 -19.57 0.96
N LYS A 107 5.57 -20.28 0.75
CA LYS A 107 6.66 -20.36 1.74
C LYS A 107 7.32 -19.00 1.95
N ALA A 108 7.50 -18.23 0.88
CA ALA A 108 8.16 -16.93 0.92
C ALA A 108 7.34 -15.89 1.73
N TYR A 109 6.03 -15.81 1.49
CA TYR A 109 5.15 -14.95 2.28
C TYR A 109 5.15 -15.34 3.78
N LYS A 110 4.99 -16.63 4.09
CA LYS A 110 5.01 -17.12 5.48
C LYS A 110 6.34 -16.84 6.17
N GLN A 111 7.45 -16.95 5.46
CA GLN A 111 8.79 -16.63 5.96
C GLN A 111 8.90 -15.13 6.30
N ARG A 112 8.42 -14.23 5.43
CA ARG A 112 8.40 -12.78 5.72
C ARG A 112 7.59 -12.45 6.98
N VAL A 113 6.40 -13.03 7.12
CA VAL A 113 5.55 -12.83 8.31
C VAL A 113 6.24 -13.32 9.58
N ARG A 114 6.90 -14.48 9.51
CA ARG A 114 7.67 -15.03 10.63
C ARG A 114 8.82 -14.11 11.03
N GLU A 115 9.61 -13.63 10.07
CA GLU A 115 10.75 -12.73 10.33
C GLU A 115 10.30 -11.41 10.96
N ASP A 116 9.17 -10.88 10.51
CA ASP A 116 8.57 -9.68 11.11
C ASP A 116 8.12 -9.89 12.55
N LEU A 117 7.48 -11.03 12.84
CA LEU A 117 7.09 -11.42 14.19
C LEU A 117 8.31 -11.59 15.10
N GLU A 118 9.35 -12.29 14.64
CA GLU A 118 10.59 -12.51 15.40
C GLU A 118 11.34 -11.19 15.65
N ARG A 119 11.38 -10.28 14.66
CA ARG A 119 11.95 -8.94 14.81
C ARG A 119 11.18 -8.12 15.84
N THR A 120 9.85 -8.08 15.75
CA THR A 120 9.00 -7.36 16.68
C THR A 120 9.16 -7.89 18.11
N HIS A 121 9.22 -9.21 18.27
CA HIS A 121 9.46 -9.85 19.56
C HIS A 121 10.80 -9.42 20.18
N ARG A 122 11.89 -9.42 19.39
CA ARG A 122 13.22 -8.98 19.85
C ARG A 122 13.23 -7.50 20.27
N LEU A 123 12.59 -6.62 19.50
CA LEU A 123 12.50 -5.20 19.85
C LEU A 123 11.74 -4.97 21.16
N LEU A 124 10.65 -5.71 21.38
CA LEU A 124 9.90 -5.64 22.63
C LEU A 124 10.73 -6.14 23.83
N GLN A 125 11.56 -7.17 23.64
CA GLN A 125 12.47 -7.63 24.70
C GLN A 125 13.55 -6.60 25.03
N ILE A 126 14.17 -5.98 24.02
CA ILE A 126 15.17 -4.92 24.23
C ILE A 126 14.56 -3.74 24.98
N ASN A 127 13.37 -3.29 24.58
CA ASN A 127 12.69 -2.17 25.23
C ASN A 127 12.23 -2.49 26.66
N ARG A 128 12.02 -3.76 27.00
CA ARG A 128 11.75 -4.21 28.38
C ARG A 128 12.99 -4.28 29.25
N VAL A 129 14.18 -4.38 28.66
CA VAL A 129 15.47 -4.41 29.38
C VAL A 129 16.03 -2.99 29.59
N LEU A 130 15.64 -2.05 28.73
CA LEU A 130 16.03 -0.63 28.80
C LEU A 130 15.05 0.26 29.57
N MET A 131 13.91 -0.27 30.00
CA MET A 131 13.00 0.34 30.98
C MET A 131 13.29 -0.22 32.37
#